data_AF-A0A9D8GY56-F1
#
_entry.id   AF-A0A9D8GY56-F1
#
_cell.length_a   1.000
_cell.length_b   1.000
_cell.length_c   1.000
_cell.angle_alpha   90.00
_cell.angle_beta   90.00
_cell.angle_gamma   90.00
#
_symmetry.space_group_name_H-M   'P 1'
#
loop_
_entity.id
_entity.type
_entity.pdbx_description
1 polymer ?
#
loop_
_entity_poly.entity_id
_entity_poly.type
_entity_poly.pdbx_seq_one_letter_code
_entity_poly.pdbx_strand_id
1 'polypeptide(L)'
;MGATDGTGGRLRRIALALAAVAALGATALPAAAPAAKKKPIKVKPSNRFYPVIEAFGEGGPNFGQVINGCAMQPFTNCEGLDLSGQNLIGVTLTNSSLDGLRAPGAQLGGSSIAFSRVRGAELSGIQAPAFVTGFARLNGSRVPGAELTLGALALMEARNTDFNGANFHIADMTAADLRGSSFRNADLSAILAAGTDLRGADLRGADLAIADFHRAKLKGAKLKGARFCNTVMPSGRIKGKRRQCRIKEPKQHGPTITIPPEAPVWTALASLGHTPLAPGTKINTCVIKVPTDCVGADLSGRKIEGAFLSFSRLNRIDMRRTKANFANFSFAKLARARMNGAGLAGAAAVRANLYRADMTRANLTLGDIVDANLRRVVLFRADARDLNLTRSDLRNADLRRSRLNGATLINADLRGARFAGADLSEAVLAGARAHAGATDGAKLCNTVMPDGSIGNPQPSCGPS
;
A
#
# COMPACT_ATOMS: atom_id res chain seq x y z
N MET A 1 -5.57 -27.63 -39.41
CA MET A 1 -4.91 -26.62 -40.28
C MET A 1 -5.85 -25.44 -40.33
N GLY A 2 -5.55 -24.21 -39.96
CA GLY A 2 -4.37 -23.55 -39.41
C GLY A 2 -4.85 -22.24 -38.77
N ALA A 3 -4.03 -21.68 -37.89
CA ALA A 3 -4.32 -20.58 -36.98
C ALA A 3 -4.17 -19.17 -37.60
N THR A 4 -4.33 -18.17 -36.72
CA THR A 4 -3.98 -16.72 -36.80
C THR A 4 -5.12 -15.81 -37.28
N ASP A 5 -5.44 -14.67 -36.66
CA ASP A 5 -4.66 -13.86 -35.74
C ASP A 5 -5.58 -13.00 -34.84
N GLY A 6 -5.27 -12.99 -33.54
CA GLY A 6 -5.92 -12.16 -32.54
C GLY A 6 -4.83 -11.65 -31.60
N THR A 7 -4.57 -10.34 -31.64
CA THR A 7 -3.93 -9.50 -30.59
C THR A 7 -3.57 -8.15 -31.22
N GLY A 8 -4.33 -7.09 -30.90
CA GLY A 8 -4.01 -5.78 -31.48
C GLY A 8 -4.94 -4.61 -31.13
N GLY A 9 -5.67 -4.66 -30.00
CA GLY A 9 -6.66 -3.63 -29.71
C GLY A 9 -6.84 -3.35 -28.23
N ARG A 10 -6.04 -2.43 -27.67
CA ARG A 10 -6.40 -1.41 -26.64
C ARG A 10 -5.18 -0.67 -26.04
N LEU A 11 -4.21 -0.29 -26.86
CA LEU A 11 -3.13 0.67 -26.49
C LEU A 11 -3.15 1.97 -27.31
N ARG A 12 -4.25 2.28 -28.01
CA ARG A 12 -4.40 3.52 -28.80
C ARG A 12 -5.61 4.34 -28.35
N ARG A 13 -5.50 5.06 -27.24
CA ARG A 13 -6.26 6.30 -26.97
C ARG A 13 -5.52 7.20 -25.95
N ILE A 14 -4.25 7.53 -26.19
CA ILE A 14 -3.63 8.75 -25.65
C ILE A 14 -2.62 9.27 -26.70
N ALA A 15 -3.12 10.01 -27.68
CA ALA A 15 -2.32 10.88 -28.55
C ALA A 15 -3.21 11.98 -29.14
N LEU A 16 -2.72 13.22 -29.10
CA LEU A 16 -3.32 14.52 -29.50
C LEU A 16 -4.39 15.06 -28.51
N ALA A 17 -4.32 16.30 -28.01
CA ALA A 17 -3.80 17.53 -28.61
C ALA A 17 -3.13 18.52 -27.60
N LEU A 18 -2.06 19.18 -28.08
CA LEU A 18 -1.52 20.50 -27.69
C LEU A 18 -1.90 21.44 -28.86
N ALA A 19 -2.16 22.75 -28.79
CA ALA A 19 -2.12 23.81 -27.78
C ALA A 19 -2.81 25.05 -28.39
N ALA A 20 -3.30 26.01 -27.57
CA ALA A 20 -3.25 27.46 -27.84
C ALA A 20 -3.59 28.26 -26.56
N VAL A 21 -2.85 29.36 -26.37
CA VAL A 21 -2.71 30.25 -25.20
C VAL A 21 -3.58 31.50 -25.41
N ALA A 22 -4.25 32.13 -24.42
CA ALA A 22 -3.83 33.23 -23.52
C ALA A 22 -5.14 33.88 -22.98
N ALA A 23 -5.28 34.72 -21.96
CA ALA A 23 -4.50 35.24 -20.81
C ALA A 23 -5.50 36.13 -20.01
N LEU A 24 -5.32 36.28 -18.68
CA LEU A 24 -5.43 37.57 -17.95
C LEU A 24 -5.19 37.39 -16.44
N GLY A 25 -4.09 37.98 -15.96
CA GLY A 25 -3.99 38.80 -14.74
C GLY A 25 -4.14 38.17 -13.35
N ALA A 26 -3.04 37.71 -12.75
CA ALA A 26 -2.80 37.85 -11.31
C ALA A 26 -1.29 37.80 -11.01
N THR A 27 -0.84 38.71 -10.15
CA THR A 27 0.56 39.02 -9.82
C THR A 27 1.36 37.78 -9.35
N ALA A 28 2.53 37.59 -9.96
CA ALA A 28 3.35 36.39 -9.82
C ALA A 28 4.24 36.42 -8.54
N LEU A 29 4.10 35.38 -7.71
CA LEU A 29 5.19 34.92 -6.84
C LEU A 29 6.38 34.49 -7.72
N PRO A 30 7.64 34.61 -7.25
CA PRO A 30 8.80 34.23 -8.04
C PRO A 30 8.67 32.77 -8.49
N ALA A 31 8.69 32.57 -9.81
CA ALA A 31 8.57 31.25 -10.43
C ALA A 31 9.68 30.35 -9.88
N ALA A 32 9.27 29.26 -9.23
CA ALA A 32 10.18 28.16 -8.93
C ALA A 32 10.84 27.74 -10.25
N ALA A 33 12.17 27.62 -10.25
CA ALA A 33 12.92 27.12 -11.41
C ALA A 33 12.20 25.90 -12.01
N PRO A 34 12.03 25.82 -13.34
CA PRO A 34 11.24 24.75 -13.95
C PRO A 34 11.83 23.41 -13.54
N ALA A 35 11.02 22.60 -12.85
CA ALA A 35 11.42 21.27 -12.43
C ALA A 35 11.87 20.50 -13.68
N ALA A 36 13.07 19.94 -13.66
CA ALA A 36 13.60 19.13 -14.75
C ALA A 36 12.54 18.09 -15.17
N LYS A 37 12.24 18.02 -16.48
CA LYS A 37 11.22 17.10 -17.01
C LYS A 37 11.62 15.67 -16.65
N LYS A 38 10.83 15.05 -15.75
CA LYS A 38 11.02 13.66 -15.33
C LYS A 38 10.93 12.74 -16.55
N LYS A 39 11.81 11.74 -16.64
CA LYS A 39 11.80 10.75 -17.74
C LYS A 39 10.93 9.54 -17.37
N PRO A 40 10.25 8.91 -18.34
CA PRO A 40 9.58 7.63 -18.11
C PRO A 40 10.55 6.53 -17.65
N ILE A 41 10.07 5.59 -16.84
CA ILE A 41 10.86 4.45 -16.33
C ILE A 41 10.53 3.21 -17.17
N LYS A 42 11.55 2.47 -17.61
CA LYS A 42 11.39 1.19 -18.29
C LYS A 42 11.55 0.04 -17.30
N VAL A 43 10.58 -0.86 -17.23
CA VAL A 43 10.57 -1.99 -16.29
C VAL A 43 10.52 -3.30 -17.06
N LYS A 44 11.58 -4.11 -16.90
CA LYS A 44 11.66 -5.45 -17.50
C LYS A 44 10.85 -6.46 -16.68
N PRO A 45 10.37 -7.57 -17.27
CA PRO A 45 9.64 -8.64 -16.56
C PRO A 45 10.43 -9.28 -15.42
N SER A 46 11.75 -9.32 -15.51
CA SER A 46 12.58 -9.83 -14.41
C SER A 46 12.57 -8.92 -13.17
N ASN A 47 12.02 -7.71 -13.28
CA ASN A 47 11.84 -6.82 -12.16
C ASN A 47 10.74 -7.34 -11.24
N ARG A 48 11.01 -7.38 -9.95
CA ARG A 48 10.07 -7.93 -8.97
C ARG A 48 8.81 -7.10 -8.74
N PHE A 49 8.80 -5.84 -9.14
CA PHE A 49 7.59 -4.98 -9.13
C PHE A 49 6.78 -5.10 -10.42
N TYR A 50 7.23 -5.93 -11.37
CA TYR A 50 6.53 -6.14 -12.62
C TYR A 50 5.06 -6.56 -12.41
N PRO A 51 4.72 -7.50 -11.51
CA PRO A 51 3.31 -7.88 -11.29
C PRO A 51 2.44 -6.70 -10.81
N VAL A 52 3.00 -5.85 -9.95
CA VAL A 52 2.32 -4.65 -9.44
C VAL A 52 2.02 -3.71 -10.60
N ILE A 53 3.01 -3.46 -11.44
CA ILE A 53 2.87 -2.57 -12.59
C ILE A 53 1.89 -3.11 -13.62
N GLU A 54 1.94 -4.41 -13.88
CA GLU A 54 1.05 -5.10 -14.81
C GLU A 54 -0.40 -5.03 -14.34
N ALA A 55 -0.64 -5.21 -13.03
CA ALA A 55 -1.96 -5.04 -12.43
C ALA A 55 -2.49 -3.59 -12.54
N PHE A 56 -1.64 -2.58 -12.40
CA PHE A 56 -2.02 -1.17 -12.54
C PHE A 56 -2.09 -0.75 -14.02
N GLY A 57 -3.12 -1.22 -14.73
CA GLY A 57 -3.35 -0.85 -16.13
C GLY A 57 -4.40 -1.70 -16.84
N GLU A 58 -4.74 -2.86 -16.28
CA GLU A 58 -5.79 -3.71 -16.81
C GLU A 58 -7.14 -3.31 -16.21
N GLY A 59 -8.15 -3.16 -17.07
CA GLY A 59 -9.49 -2.82 -16.64
C GLY A 59 -10.08 -3.93 -15.77
N GLY A 60 -10.64 -3.56 -14.63
CA GLY A 60 -11.41 -4.45 -13.77
C GLY A 60 -12.90 -4.44 -14.07
N PRO A 61 -13.68 -5.24 -13.34
CA PRO A 61 -15.14 -5.17 -13.33
C PRO A 61 -15.64 -3.77 -12.93
N ASN A 62 -16.78 -3.37 -13.49
CA ASN A 62 -17.47 -2.17 -13.04
C ASN A 62 -18.03 -2.35 -11.62
N PHE A 63 -18.17 -1.25 -10.89
CA PHE A 63 -18.87 -1.28 -9.60
C PHE A 63 -20.26 -1.91 -9.73
N GLY A 64 -20.59 -2.82 -8.81
CA GLY A 64 -21.89 -3.50 -8.77
C GLY A 64 -22.08 -4.56 -9.87
N GLN A 65 -21.11 -4.74 -10.77
CA GLN A 65 -21.15 -5.82 -11.77
C GLN A 65 -21.29 -7.17 -11.06
N VAL A 66 -22.20 -8.02 -11.53
CA VAL A 66 -22.38 -9.37 -10.99
C VAL A 66 -21.55 -10.36 -11.78
N ILE A 67 -20.68 -11.10 -11.11
CA ILE A 67 -19.84 -12.16 -11.69
C ILE A 67 -20.11 -13.45 -10.91
N ASN A 68 -20.57 -14.48 -11.59
CA ASN A 68 -20.93 -15.79 -11.01
C ASN A 68 -21.77 -15.68 -9.72
N GLY A 69 -22.73 -14.75 -9.72
CA GLY A 69 -23.62 -14.49 -8.58
C GLY A 69 -23.07 -13.56 -7.50
N CYS A 70 -21.80 -13.14 -7.59
CA CYS A 70 -21.17 -12.20 -6.67
C CYS A 70 -21.25 -10.76 -7.23
N ALA A 71 -21.86 -9.83 -6.50
CA ALA A 71 -21.82 -8.41 -6.88
C ALA A 71 -20.48 -7.77 -6.48
N MET A 72 -19.78 -7.15 -7.44
CA MET A 72 -18.47 -6.50 -7.27
C MET A 72 -18.60 -5.14 -6.56
N GLN A 73 -18.99 -5.17 -5.29
CA GLN A 73 -19.16 -4.00 -4.44
C GLN A 73 -18.96 -4.33 -2.96
N PRO A 74 -18.75 -3.33 -2.09
CA PRO A 74 -18.70 -3.54 -0.64
C PRO A 74 -20.01 -4.10 -0.09
N PHE A 75 -19.95 -4.66 1.12
CA PHE A 75 -21.13 -5.21 1.83
C PHE A 75 -21.87 -6.31 1.06
N THR A 76 -21.16 -7.04 0.21
CA THR A 76 -21.73 -8.12 -0.60
C THR A 76 -21.65 -9.47 0.11
N ASN A 77 -22.39 -10.45 -0.41
CA ASN A 77 -22.30 -11.85 0.01
C ASN A 77 -21.95 -12.73 -1.19
N CYS A 78 -20.78 -13.35 -1.12
CA CYS A 78 -20.25 -14.26 -2.12
C CYS A 78 -19.79 -15.59 -1.50
N GLU A 79 -20.44 -16.00 -0.41
CA GLU A 79 -20.14 -17.26 0.27
C GLU A 79 -20.26 -18.46 -0.68
N GLY A 80 -19.23 -19.32 -0.69
CA GLY A 80 -19.19 -20.55 -1.48
C GLY A 80 -19.14 -20.36 -3.00
N LEU A 81 -19.12 -19.13 -3.51
CA LEU A 81 -19.13 -18.87 -4.94
C LEU A 81 -17.78 -19.20 -5.59
N ASP A 82 -17.82 -19.49 -6.89
CA ASP A 82 -16.66 -19.81 -7.70
C ASP A 82 -16.32 -18.65 -8.64
N LEU A 83 -15.20 -17.99 -8.38
CA LEU A 83 -14.58 -16.93 -9.16
C LEU A 83 -13.20 -17.35 -9.70
N SER A 84 -12.99 -18.65 -9.91
CA SER A 84 -11.75 -19.19 -10.47
C SER A 84 -11.37 -18.49 -11.78
N GLY A 85 -10.11 -18.05 -11.89
CA GLY A 85 -9.54 -17.43 -13.09
C GLY A 85 -10.17 -16.09 -13.51
N GLN A 86 -11.08 -15.52 -12.72
CA GLN A 86 -11.75 -14.28 -13.08
C GLN A 86 -10.81 -13.07 -12.99
N ASN A 87 -11.05 -12.08 -13.87
CA ASN A 87 -10.45 -10.76 -13.72
C ASN A 87 -11.25 -9.95 -12.70
N LEU A 88 -10.65 -9.73 -11.53
CA LEU A 88 -11.18 -9.00 -10.39
C LEU A 88 -10.22 -7.86 -9.99
N ILE A 89 -9.45 -7.33 -10.94
CA ILE A 89 -8.52 -6.23 -10.68
C ILE A 89 -9.29 -5.02 -10.15
N GLY A 90 -8.77 -4.38 -9.10
CA GLY A 90 -9.34 -3.18 -8.50
C GLY A 90 -10.70 -3.36 -7.78
N VAL A 91 -11.27 -4.57 -7.72
CA VAL A 91 -12.57 -4.73 -7.06
C VAL A 91 -12.48 -4.42 -5.57
N THR A 92 -13.52 -3.80 -5.03
CA THR A 92 -13.64 -3.54 -3.60
C THR A 92 -14.76 -4.38 -3.02
N LEU A 93 -14.40 -5.49 -2.37
CA LEU A 93 -15.30 -6.41 -1.66
C LEU A 93 -15.13 -6.25 -0.14
N THR A 94 -15.00 -5.01 0.31
CA THR A 94 -14.83 -4.64 1.72
C THR A 94 -16.10 -4.89 2.54
N ASN A 95 -15.96 -5.26 3.81
CA ASN A 95 -17.08 -5.56 4.72
C ASN A 95 -18.03 -6.65 4.17
N SER A 96 -17.52 -7.57 3.35
CA SER A 96 -18.30 -8.59 2.66
C SER A 96 -18.16 -9.96 3.32
N SER A 97 -19.04 -10.88 2.95
CA SER A 97 -18.84 -12.29 3.25
C SER A 97 -18.36 -13.07 2.04
N LEU A 98 -17.21 -13.73 2.19
CA LEU A 98 -16.48 -14.49 1.19
C LEU A 98 -16.05 -15.86 1.76
N ASP A 99 -16.75 -16.36 2.78
CA ASP A 99 -16.43 -17.66 3.39
C ASP A 99 -16.61 -18.78 2.36
N GLY A 100 -15.64 -19.70 2.30
CA GLY A 100 -15.63 -20.79 1.33
C GLY A 100 -15.49 -20.35 -0.14
N LEU A 101 -15.18 -19.07 -0.41
CA LEU A 101 -14.99 -18.57 -1.77
C LEU A 101 -13.90 -19.38 -2.49
N ARG A 102 -14.17 -19.79 -3.73
CA ARG A 102 -13.19 -20.43 -4.59
C ARG A 102 -12.75 -19.44 -5.65
N ALA A 103 -11.49 -19.02 -5.64
CA ALA A 103 -10.94 -18.13 -6.65
C ALA A 103 -9.51 -18.52 -7.08
N PRO A 104 -9.20 -19.81 -7.30
CA PRO A 104 -7.87 -20.20 -7.78
C PRO A 104 -7.52 -19.48 -9.09
N GLY A 105 -6.31 -18.94 -9.16
CA GLY A 105 -5.80 -18.21 -10.33
C GLY A 105 -6.51 -16.89 -10.67
N ALA A 106 -7.41 -16.39 -9.82
CA ALA A 106 -8.07 -15.10 -10.05
C ALA A 106 -7.07 -13.93 -10.02
N GLN A 107 -7.35 -12.89 -10.81
CA GLN A 107 -6.56 -11.67 -10.85
C GLN A 107 -7.19 -10.63 -9.93
N LEU A 108 -6.46 -10.23 -8.89
CA LEU A 108 -6.92 -9.42 -7.76
C LEU A 108 -5.99 -8.23 -7.51
N GLY A 109 -5.20 -7.83 -8.50
CA GLY A 109 -4.27 -6.72 -8.40
C GLY A 109 -4.97 -5.43 -7.94
N GLY A 110 -4.44 -4.78 -6.91
CA GLY A 110 -5.00 -3.56 -6.32
C GLY A 110 -6.41 -3.71 -5.72
N SER A 111 -6.95 -4.92 -5.63
CA SER A 111 -8.29 -5.15 -5.05
C SER A 111 -8.26 -5.09 -3.52
N SER A 112 -9.44 -4.94 -2.91
CA SER A 112 -9.60 -4.79 -1.47
C SER A 112 -10.69 -5.70 -0.90
N ILE A 113 -10.34 -6.47 0.12
CA ILE A 113 -11.24 -7.31 0.92
C ILE A 113 -11.23 -6.92 2.41
N ALA A 114 -10.84 -5.68 2.72
CA ALA A 114 -10.71 -5.24 4.11
C ALA A 114 -11.98 -5.51 4.94
N PHE A 115 -11.80 -5.91 6.20
CA PHE A 115 -12.87 -6.33 7.13
C PHE A 115 -13.75 -7.52 6.72
N SER A 116 -13.49 -8.15 5.57
CA SER A 116 -14.34 -9.23 5.08
C SER A 116 -14.06 -10.57 5.79
N ARG A 117 -15.09 -11.43 5.84
CA ARG A 117 -14.92 -12.83 6.26
C ARG A 117 -14.54 -13.67 5.05
N VAL A 118 -13.46 -14.43 5.14
CA VAL A 118 -12.87 -15.19 4.02
C VAL A 118 -12.37 -16.55 4.52
N ARG A 119 -13.10 -17.16 5.46
CA ARG A 119 -12.69 -18.38 6.16
C ARG A 119 -12.81 -19.58 5.23
N GLY A 120 -11.82 -20.48 5.26
CA GLY A 120 -11.82 -21.70 4.45
C GLY A 120 -11.90 -21.44 2.94
N ALA A 121 -11.46 -20.28 2.48
CA ALA A 121 -11.45 -19.93 1.06
C ALA A 121 -10.30 -20.62 0.31
N GLU A 122 -10.49 -20.83 -0.99
CA GLU A 122 -9.56 -21.47 -1.91
C GLU A 122 -9.00 -20.43 -2.88
N LEU A 123 -7.81 -19.91 -2.58
CA LEU A 123 -7.17 -18.78 -3.24
C LEU A 123 -5.78 -19.17 -3.80
N SER A 124 -5.64 -20.41 -4.28
CA SER A 124 -4.37 -20.89 -4.80
C SER A 124 -3.96 -20.13 -6.07
N GLY A 125 -2.70 -19.67 -6.11
CA GLY A 125 -2.13 -19.03 -7.30
C GLY A 125 -2.76 -17.69 -7.71
N ILE A 126 -3.54 -17.03 -6.84
CA ILE A 126 -4.10 -15.72 -7.16
C ILE A 126 -3.01 -14.70 -7.51
N GLN A 127 -3.31 -13.81 -8.45
CA GLN A 127 -2.44 -12.70 -8.84
C GLN A 127 -2.93 -11.43 -8.16
N ALA A 128 -2.45 -11.16 -6.95
CA ALA A 128 -2.96 -10.11 -6.06
C ALA A 128 -1.85 -9.14 -5.58
N PRO A 129 -1.04 -8.56 -6.48
CA PRO A 129 -0.10 -7.51 -6.08
C PRO A 129 -0.86 -6.27 -5.60
N ALA A 130 -0.29 -5.54 -4.63
CA ALA A 130 -0.93 -4.39 -3.98
C ALA A 130 -2.32 -4.68 -3.38
N PHE A 131 -2.59 -5.95 -3.04
CA PHE A 131 -3.86 -6.37 -2.46
C PHE A 131 -4.06 -5.86 -1.03
N VAL A 132 -5.24 -5.33 -0.75
CA VAL A 132 -5.59 -4.74 0.54
C VAL A 132 -6.48 -5.71 1.31
N THR A 133 -5.97 -6.23 2.43
CA THR A 133 -6.73 -7.18 3.27
C THR A 133 -7.01 -6.66 4.66
N GLY A 134 -6.55 -5.46 5.04
CA GLY A 134 -6.59 -4.98 6.42
C GLY A 134 -7.83 -5.41 7.21
N PHE A 135 -7.61 -6.10 8.35
CA PHE A 135 -8.66 -6.67 9.22
C PHE A 135 -9.52 -7.82 8.66
N ALA A 136 -9.25 -8.33 7.46
CA ALA A 136 -9.95 -9.50 6.92
C ALA A 136 -9.63 -10.77 7.73
N ARG A 137 -10.57 -11.72 7.71
CA ARG A 137 -10.45 -13.00 8.43
C ARG A 137 -10.33 -14.18 7.47
N LEU A 138 -9.11 -14.63 7.23
CA LEU A 138 -8.74 -15.72 6.32
C LEU A 138 -8.43 -17.03 7.06
N ASN A 139 -8.98 -17.24 8.25
CA ASN A 139 -8.67 -18.41 9.08
C ASN A 139 -8.99 -19.72 8.32
N GLY A 140 -8.01 -20.63 8.28
CA GLY A 140 -8.14 -21.93 7.64
C GLY A 140 -8.15 -21.92 6.10
N SER A 141 -7.94 -20.78 5.45
CA SER A 141 -7.96 -20.66 3.99
C SER A 141 -6.69 -21.24 3.36
N ARG A 142 -6.76 -21.59 2.08
CA ARG A 142 -5.63 -22.05 1.27
C ARG A 142 -5.25 -20.99 0.25
N VAL A 143 -4.03 -20.47 0.37
CA VAL A 143 -3.46 -19.41 -0.46
C VAL A 143 -2.05 -19.81 -0.99
N PRO A 144 -1.81 -21.08 -1.40
CA PRO A 144 -0.48 -21.48 -1.83
C PRO A 144 -0.15 -20.86 -3.19
N GLY A 145 1.12 -20.47 -3.37
CA GLY A 145 1.63 -19.92 -4.64
C GLY A 145 1.04 -18.58 -5.07
N ALA A 146 0.31 -17.89 -4.19
CA ALA A 146 -0.26 -16.57 -4.49
C ALA A 146 0.84 -15.50 -4.67
N GLU A 147 0.58 -14.54 -5.55
CA GLU A 147 1.39 -13.34 -5.73
C GLU A 147 0.78 -12.18 -4.93
N LEU A 148 1.46 -11.76 -3.86
CA LEU A 148 1.00 -10.75 -2.89
C LEU A 148 2.05 -9.64 -2.68
N THR A 149 2.94 -9.43 -3.66
CA THR A 149 3.95 -8.35 -3.63
C THR A 149 3.28 -6.99 -3.36
N LEU A 150 3.87 -6.20 -2.46
CA LEU A 150 3.34 -4.91 -2.00
C LEU A 150 1.92 -4.97 -1.37
N GLY A 151 1.46 -6.14 -0.93
CA GLY A 151 0.17 -6.26 -0.26
C GLY A 151 0.09 -5.46 1.05
N ALA A 152 -1.01 -4.76 1.26
CA ALA A 152 -1.36 -4.09 2.51
C ALA A 152 -2.16 -5.07 3.39
N LEU A 153 -1.43 -5.91 4.12
CA LEU A 153 -1.95 -7.06 4.89
C LEU A 153 -1.89 -6.83 6.41
N ALA A 154 -1.68 -5.58 6.83
CA ALA A 154 -1.60 -5.22 8.22
C ALA A 154 -2.88 -5.63 8.97
N LEU A 155 -2.72 -6.15 10.18
CA LEU A 155 -3.83 -6.49 11.09
C LEU A 155 -4.80 -7.58 10.59
N MET A 156 -4.49 -8.30 9.51
CA MET A 156 -5.31 -9.44 9.08
C MET A 156 -5.30 -10.59 10.11
N GLU A 157 -6.38 -11.36 10.17
CA GLU A 157 -6.47 -12.60 10.92
C GLU A 157 -6.41 -13.78 9.94
N ALA A 158 -5.28 -14.46 9.86
CA ALA A 158 -5.09 -15.59 8.95
C ALA A 158 -4.40 -16.74 9.68
N ARG A 159 -5.09 -17.30 10.69
CA ARG A 159 -4.61 -18.43 11.48
C ARG A 159 -4.83 -19.75 10.76
N ASN A 160 -3.87 -20.66 10.94
CA ASN A 160 -3.87 -21.97 10.29
C ASN A 160 -4.10 -21.88 8.77
N THR A 161 -3.64 -20.79 8.16
CA THR A 161 -3.79 -20.52 6.73
C THR A 161 -2.58 -21.06 6.00
N ASP A 162 -2.80 -21.65 4.82
CA ASP A 162 -1.71 -22.15 3.98
C ASP A 162 -1.23 -21.06 3.01
N PHE A 163 -0.03 -20.54 3.22
CA PHE A 163 0.67 -19.59 2.34
C PHE A 163 1.92 -20.21 1.71
N ASN A 164 1.98 -21.54 1.56
CA ASN A 164 3.15 -22.22 1.04
C ASN A 164 3.52 -21.73 -0.37
N GLY A 165 4.79 -21.37 -0.57
CA GLY A 165 5.32 -20.90 -1.84
C GLY A 165 4.76 -19.55 -2.33
N ALA A 166 3.94 -18.84 -1.55
CA ALA A 166 3.43 -17.53 -1.92
C ALA A 166 4.56 -16.47 -1.90
N ASN A 167 4.38 -15.41 -2.68
CA ASN A 167 5.30 -14.28 -2.77
C ASN A 167 4.72 -13.05 -2.06
N PHE A 168 5.40 -12.58 -1.01
CA PHE A 168 5.02 -11.41 -0.21
C PHE A 168 6.05 -10.29 -0.30
N HIS A 169 6.84 -10.21 -1.36
CA HIS A 169 7.92 -9.24 -1.38
C HIS A 169 7.45 -7.80 -1.06
N ILE A 170 8.02 -7.20 0.00
CA ILE A 170 7.64 -5.86 0.53
C ILE A 170 6.16 -5.75 0.94
N ALA A 171 5.49 -6.86 1.25
CA ALA A 171 4.17 -6.80 1.86
C ALA A 171 4.26 -6.25 3.29
N ASP A 172 3.25 -5.46 3.68
CA ASP A 172 3.06 -5.05 5.07
C ASP A 172 2.16 -6.07 5.78
N MET A 173 2.71 -6.81 6.73
CA MET A 173 1.99 -7.76 7.58
C MET A 173 1.98 -7.30 9.05
N THR A 174 2.22 -6.01 9.29
CA THR A 174 2.35 -5.42 10.62
C THR A 174 1.16 -5.82 11.49
N ALA A 175 1.47 -6.38 12.66
CA ALA A 175 0.49 -6.79 13.66
C ALA A 175 -0.60 -7.78 13.19
N ALA A 176 -0.39 -8.49 12.09
CA ALA A 176 -1.25 -9.58 11.67
C ALA A 176 -1.20 -10.77 12.66
N ASP A 177 -2.27 -11.56 12.70
CA ASP A 177 -2.35 -12.81 13.47
C ASP A 177 -2.23 -14.02 12.53
N LEU A 178 -1.06 -14.64 12.53
CA LEU A 178 -0.64 -15.71 11.61
C LEU A 178 -0.28 -16.98 12.35
N ARG A 179 -0.91 -17.20 13.52
CA ARG A 179 -0.64 -18.37 14.36
C ARG A 179 -0.96 -19.67 13.64
N GLY A 180 -0.03 -20.61 13.73
CA GLY A 180 -0.16 -21.93 13.11
C GLY A 180 -0.10 -21.95 11.59
N SER A 181 0.03 -20.80 10.93
CA SER A 181 0.01 -20.69 9.47
C SER A 181 1.31 -21.22 8.85
N SER A 182 1.22 -21.69 7.60
CA SER A 182 2.33 -22.30 6.88
C SER A 182 2.85 -21.36 5.80
N PHE A 183 4.14 -21.08 5.82
CA PHE A 183 4.87 -20.23 4.87
C PHE A 183 6.05 -21.00 4.26
N ARG A 184 5.91 -22.31 4.06
CA ARG A 184 7.03 -23.14 3.59
C ARG A 184 7.46 -22.66 2.21
N ASN A 185 8.76 -22.42 2.05
CA ASN A 185 9.36 -21.93 0.82
C ASN A 185 8.75 -20.63 0.27
N ALA A 186 8.02 -19.86 1.09
CA ALA A 186 7.47 -18.57 0.69
C ALA A 186 8.57 -17.51 0.56
N ASP A 187 8.39 -16.54 -0.33
CA ASP A 187 9.22 -15.34 -0.39
C ASP A 187 8.63 -14.29 0.56
N LEU A 188 9.30 -14.06 1.68
CA LEU A 188 8.96 -13.06 2.70
C LEU A 188 10.06 -11.99 2.76
N SER A 189 10.77 -11.75 1.65
CA SER A 189 11.86 -10.78 1.61
C SER A 189 11.32 -9.35 1.70
N ALA A 190 12.00 -8.54 2.50
CA ALA A 190 11.69 -7.13 2.74
C ALA A 190 10.29 -6.85 3.32
N ILE A 191 9.60 -7.86 3.88
CA ILE A 191 8.30 -7.63 4.53
C ILE A 191 8.43 -6.74 5.76
N LEU A 192 7.33 -6.05 6.06
CA LEU A 192 7.14 -5.32 7.30
C LEU A 192 6.27 -6.17 8.23
N ALA A 193 6.87 -6.90 9.16
CA ALA A 193 6.19 -7.83 10.08
C ALA A 193 6.33 -7.41 11.54
N ALA A 194 6.37 -6.09 11.78
CA ALA A 194 6.54 -5.54 13.10
C ALA A 194 5.33 -5.88 13.99
N GLY A 195 5.56 -6.50 15.15
CA GLY A 195 4.51 -6.90 16.08
C GLY A 195 3.60 -8.06 15.63
N THR A 196 3.88 -8.71 14.50
CA THR A 196 3.09 -9.84 13.96
C THR A 196 3.14 -11.07 14.87
N ASP A 197 2.03 -11.81 15.01
CA ASP A 197 1.96 -13.05 15.79
C ASP A 197 2.15 -14.27 14.90
N LEU A 198 3.31 -14.91 14.99
CA LEU A 198 3.72 -16.09 14.21
C LEU A 198 3.93 -17.31 15.11
N ARG A 199 3.28 -17.36 16.29
CA ARG A 199 3.44 -18.51 17.20
C ARG A 199 2.98 -19.80 16.51
N GLY A 200 3.85 -20.81 16.55
CA GLY A 200 3.60 -22.11 15.91
C GLY A 200 3.64 -22.11 14.37
N ALA A 201 3.92 -20.97 13.72
CA ALA A 201 3.96 -20.88 12.26
C ALA A 201 5.11 -21.70 11.66
N ASP A 202 4.92 -22.22 10.44
CA ASP A 202 5.94 -22.99 9.73
C ASP A 202 6.61 -22.16 8.64
N LEU A 203 7.83 -21.69 8.90
CA LEU A 203 8.64 -20.84 8.03
C LEU A 203 9.81 -21.62 7.40
N ARG A 204 9.72 -22.95 7.31
CA ARG A 204 10.82 -23.77 6.77
C ARG A 204 11.09 -23.43 5.31
N GLY A 205 12.36 -23.19 4.99
CA GLY A 205 12.80 -22.80 3.65
C GLY A 205 12.37 -21.40 3.20
N ALA A 206 11.65 -20.63 4.04
CA ALA A 206 11.20 -19.30 3.69
C ALA A 206 12.35 -18.31 3.54
N ASP A 207 12.18 -17.33 2.66
CA ASP A 207 13.15 -16.25 2.45
C ASP A 207 12.82 -15.03 3.31
N LEU A 208 13.64 -14.72 4.32
CA LEU A 208 13.42 -13.61 5.26
C LEU A 208 14.40 -12.45 5.06
N ALA A 209 15.07 -12.37 3.91
CA ALA A 209 16.08 -11.34 3.68
C ALA A 209 15.48 -9.94 3.77
N ILE A 210 16.13 -9.08 4.56
CA ILE A 210 15.76 -7.68 4.79
C ILE A 210 14.35 -7.53 5.41
N ALA A 211 13.78 -8.58 5.99
CA ALA A 211 12.49 -8.45 6.68
C ALA A 211 12.62 -7.76 8.05
N ASP A 212 11.58 -7.02 8.45
CA ASP A 212 11.44 -6.42 9.78
C ASP A 212 10.49 -7.24 10.66
N PHE A 213 11.04 -8.05 11.58
CA PHE A 213 10.26 -8.78 12.60
C PHE A 213 10.32 -8.12 13.97
N HIS A 214 10.66 -6.83 14.09
CA HIS A 214 10.76 -6.18 15.40
C HIS A 214 9.47 -6.37 16.22
N ARG A 215 9.62 -6.86 17.46
CA ARG A 215 8.54 -7.24 18.37
C ARG A 215 7.55 -8.31 17.87
N ALA A 216 7.86 -9.01 16.78
CA ALA A 216 7.07 -10.16 16.35
C ALA A 216 7.15 -11.32 17.37
N LYS A 217 6.09 -12.14 17.45
CA LYS A 217 6.03 -13.30 18.36
C LYS A 217 6.32 -14.59 17.58
N LEU A 218 7.47 -15.22 17.87
CA LEU A 218 7.94 -16.43 17.15
C LEU A 218 8.00 -17.70 18.02
N LYS A 219 7.37 -17.72 19.21
CA LYS A 219 7.40 -18.91 20.09
C LYS A 219 6.83 -20.13 19.34
N GLY A 220 7.63 -21.19 19.21
CA GLY A 220 7.26 -22.42 18.52
C GLY A 220 7.29 -22.34 16.98
N ALA A 221 7.73 -21.23 16.39
CA ALA A 221 7.84 -21.11 14.95
C ALA A 221 8.96 -22.01 14.39
N LYS A 222 8.71 -22.69 13.28
CA LYS A 222 9.66 -23.62 12.64
C LYS A 222 10.48 -22.88 11.59
N LEU A 223 11.79 -22.71 11.84
CA LEU A 223 12.67 -21.89 10.98
C LEU A 223 13.79 -22.69 10.27
N LYS A 224 13.72 -24.03 10.27
CA LYS A 224 14.76 -24.87 9.63
C LYS A 224 14.86 -24.52 8.13
N GLY A 225 16.06 -24.15 7.68
CA GLY A 225 16.31 -23.77 6.29
C GLY A 225 15.83 -22.37 5.89
N ALA A 226 15.25 -21.58 6.80
CA ALA A 226 14.88 -20.20 6.51
C ALA A 226 16.12 -19.33 6.25
N ARG A 227 16.06 -18.46 5.23
CA ARG A 227 17.17 -17.60 4.83
C ARG A 227 17.12 -16.27 5.59
N PHE A 228 18.17 -15.95 6.34
CA PHE A 228 18.33 -14.65 6.99
C PHE A 228 19.44 -13.85 6.30
N CYS A 229 19.15 -12.61 5.95
CA CYS A 229 20.17 -11.67 5.45
C CYS A 229 19.73 -10.26 5.80
N ASN A 230 20.49 -9.56 6.65
CA ASN A 230 20.11 -8.26 7.20
C ASN A 230 18.67 -8.22 7.77
N THR A 231 18.20 -9.34 8.32
CA THR A 231 16.85 -9.48 8.88
C THR A 231 16.81 -8.90 10.30
N VAL A 232 15.89 -8.00 10.59
CA VAL A 232 15.65 -7.49 11.95
C VAL A 232 14.82 -8.51 12.71
N MET A 233 15.37 -9.09 13.78
CA MET A 233 14.72 -10.08 14.63
C MET A 233 13.83 -9.40 15.70
N PRO A 234 12.96 -10.13 16.42
CA PRO A 234 12.07 -9.54 17.42
C PRO A 234 12.72 -8.62 18.47
N SER A 235 13.97 -8.88 18.84
CA SER A 235 14.74 -8.05 19.78
C SER A 235 15.32 -6.77 19.19
N GLY A 236 15.13 -6.51 17.89
CA GLY A 236 15.80 -5.43 17.15
C GLY A 236 17.21 -5.80 16.66
N ARG A 237 17.74 -6.97 17.04
CA ARG A 237 19.05 -7.45 16.56
C ARG A 237 18.94 -7.89 15.10
N ILE A 238 19.99 -7.62 14.32
CA ILE A 238 20.09 -8.03 12.92
C ILE A 238 20.72 -9.42 12.82
N LYS A 239 20.06 -10.37 12.16
CA LYS A 239 20.57 -11.71 11.86
C LYS A 239 21.02 -11.81 10.40
N GLY A 240 22.14 -12.51 10.18
CA GLY A 240 22.71 -12.67 8.84
C GLY A 240 23.28 -11.37 8.28
N LYS A 241 24.01 -10.59 9.09
CA LYS A 241 24.63 -9.32 8.67
C LYS A 241 25.52 -9.55 7.45
N ARG A 242 25.23 -8.88 6.33
CA ARG A 242 26.03 -8.88 5.11
C ARG A 242 26.08 -7.48 4.51
N ARG A 243 27.17 -7.18 3.79
CA ARG A 243 27.29 -5.93 3.01
C ARG A 243 26.16 -5.78 1.99
N GLN A 244 25.77 -6.88 1.34
CA GLN A 244 24.67 -6.94 0.40
C GLN A 244 23.90 -8.23 0.58
N CYS A 245 22.58 -8.15 0.42
CA CYS A 245 21.69 -9.30 0.41
C CYS A 245 21.21 -9.54 -1.01
N ARG A 246 21.62 -10.66 -1.61
CA ARG A 246 21.01 -11.10 -2.87
C ARG A 246 19.55 -11.45 -2.58
N ILE A 247 18.63 -10.80 -3.27
CA ILE A 247 17.21 -11.18 -3.28
C ILE A 247 16.97 -11.85 -4.65
N LYS A 248 16.38 -13.06 -4.68
CA LYS A 248 16.24 -13.85 -5.91
C LYS A 248 15.21 -13.22 -6.85
N GLU A 249 15.61 -12.67 -7.99
CA GLU A 249 14.64 -12.18 -8.98
C GLU A 249 13.64 -13.26 -9.37
N PRO A 250 12.34 -12.92 -9.48
CA PRO A 250 11.33 -13.87 -9.94
C PRO A 250 11.63 -14.23 -11.40
N LYS A 251 11.48 -15.51 -11.73
CA LYS A 251 11.54 -15.97 -13.12
C LYS A 251 10.22 -15.60 -13.78
N GLN A 252 10.14 -14.42 -14.39
CA GLN A 252 8.95 -13.96 -15.11
C GLN A 252 9.24 -13.68 -16.59
N HIS A 253 8.21 -13.84 -17.41
CA HIS A 253 8.20 -13.63 -18.85
C HIS A 253 7.14 -12.57 -19.19
N GLY A 254 7.44 -11.62 -20.07
CA GLY A 254 6.52 -10.53 -20.45
C GLY A 254 7.19 -9.44 -21.31
N PRO A 255 6.47 -8.42 -21.80
CA PRO A 255 7.06 -7.24 -22.42
C PRO A 255 7.72 -6.30 -21.41
N THR A 256 8.56 -5.37 -21.86
CA THR A 256 9.02 -4.26 -20.99
C THR A 256 7.94 -3.19 -20.90
N ILE A 257 7.51 -2.84 -19.68
CA ILE A 257 6.47 -1.82 -19.44
C ILE A 257 7.13 -0.45 -19.26
N THR A 258 6.51 0.61 -19.80
CA THR A 258 6.96 2.00 -19.63
C THR A 258 6.03 2.75 -18.70
N ILE A 259 6.57 3.26 -17.59
CA ILE A 259 5.82 4.00 -16.58
C ILE A 259 6.08 5.50 -16.71
N PRO A 260 5.04 6.31 -16.96
CA PRO A 260 5.22 7.74 -17.12
C PRO A 260 5.33 8.45 -15.76
N PRO A 261 5.97 9.64 -15.69
CA PRO A 261 6.22 10.39 -14.45
C PRO A 261 5.03 10.70 -13.55
N GLU A 262 3.83 10.75 -14.12
CA GLU A 262 2.56 11.06 -13.48
C GLU A 262 1.93 9.87 -12.77
N ALA A 263 2.34 8.63 -13.11
CA ALA A 263 1.79 7.43 -12.48
C ALA A 263 2.03 7.46 -10.96
N PRO A 264 1.03 7.10 -10.13
CA PRO A 264 1.17 7.07 -8.66
C PRO A 264 2.39 6.25 -8.19
N VAL A 265 2.63 5.13 -8.89
CA VAL A 265 3.74 4.20 -8.64
C VAL A 265 5.11 4.73 -9.11
N TRP A 266 5.16 5.78 -9.93
CA TRP A 266 6.43 6.27 -10.51
C TRP A 266 7.43 6.68 -9.44
N THR A 267 7.01 7.41 -8.40
CA THR A 267 7.94 7.88 -7.36
C THR A 267 8.45 6.71 -6.52
N ALA A 268 7.58 5.73 -6.29
CA ALA A 268 7.92 4.48 -5.65
C ALA A 268 8.99 3.75 -6.48
N LEU A 269 8.74 3.48 -7.78
CA LEU A 269 9.67 2.84 -8.72
C LEU A 269 10.99 3.58 -8.90
N ALA A 270 10.96 4.91 -8.97
CA ALA A 270 12.16 5.73 -9.06
C ALA A 270 13.09 5.53 -7.84
N SER A 271 12.55 5.04 -6.73
CA SER A 271 13.28 4.81 -5.48
C SER A 271 13.70 3.35 -5.29
N LEU A 272 13.17 2.43 -6.08
CA LEU A 272 13.37 0.98 -5.93
C LEU A 272 14.74 0.46 -6.37
N GLY A 273 15.60 1.34 -6.90
CA GLY A 273 17.02 1.04 -7.16
C GLY A 273 17.95 1.24 -5.96
N HIS A 274 17.42 1.62 -4.79
CA HIS A 274 18.24 1.93 -3.61
C HIS A 274 18.21 0.79 -2.59
N THR A 275 19.39 0.44 -2.08
CA THR A 275 19.49 -0.47 -0.94
C THR A 275 18.89 0.22 0.29
N PRO A 276 17.99 -0.45 1.04
CA PRO A 276 17.44 0.11 2.28
C PRO A 276 18.54 0.60 3.21
N LEU A 277 18.30 1.72 3.89
CA LEU A 277 19.28 2.29 4.80
C LEU A 277 19.75 1.25 5.83
N ALA A 278 21.06 1.03 5.91
CA ALA A 278 21.62 0.04 6.81
C ALA A 278 21.27 0.40 8.27
N PRO A 279 20.74 -0.53 9.08
CA PRO A 279 20.49 -0.22 10.48
C PRO A 279 21.80 0.07 11.22
N GLY A 280 21.76 1.07 12.11
CA GLY A 280 22.90 1.68 12.79
C GLY A 280 23.43 2.94 12.10
N THR A 281 22.91 3.33 10.93
CA THR A 281 23.39 4.54 10.22
C THR A 281 23.14 5.79 11.05
N LYS A 282 24.19 6.60 11.27
CA LYS A 282 24.13 7.89 11.96
C LYS A 282 23.86 9.01 10.95
N ILE A 283 22.85 9.83 11.21
CA ILE A 283 22.50 11.03 10.44
C ILE A 283 22.34 12.17 11.44
N ASN A 284 23.25 13.14 11.41
CA ASN A 284 23.31 14.21 12.40
C ASN A 284 23.35 13.63 13.84
N THR A 285 22.38 14.01 14.67
CA THR A 285 22.21 13.52 16.05
C THR A 285 21.41 12.23 16.14
N CYS A 286 20.87 11.73 15.02
CA CYS A 286 20.01 10.56 14.97
C CYS A 286 20.79 9.30 14.57
N VAL A 287 20.53 8.19 15.25
CA VAL A 287 21.05 6.87 14.86
C VAL A 287 19.87 5.99 14.47
N ILE A 288 19.76 5.66 13.19
CA ILE A 288 18.66 4.88 12.63
C ILE A 288 18.86 3.40 13.00
N LYS A 289 18.20 2.94 14.06
CA LYS A 289 18.21 1.55 14.56
C LYS A 289 16.80 1.16 15.01
N VAL A 290 16.53 -0.10 15.31
CA VAL A 290 15.17 -0.48 15.74
C VAL A 290 15.15 -0.87 17.22
N PRO A 291 14.38 -0.19 18.10
CA PRO A 291 13.68 1.09 17.86
C PRO A 291 14.65 2.29 17.81
N THR A 292 14.31 3.30 17.01
CA THR A 292 15.07 4.56 16.90
C THR A 292 14.58 5.55 17.96
N ASP A 293 15.49 6.37 18.48
CA ASP A 293 15.14 7.49 19.34
C ASP A 293 15.81 8.77 18.80
N CYS A 294 14.99 9.62 18.18
CA CYS A 294 15.44 10.85 17.51
C CYS A 294 14.43 11.99 17.70
N VAL A 295 13.92 12.14 18.92
CA VAL A 295 12.99 13.23 19.26
C VAL A 295 13.62 14.58 18.95
N GLY A 296 12.93 15.40 18.13
CA GLY A 296 13.40 16.72 17.74
C GLY A 296 14.62 16.75 16.81
N ALA A 297 15.12 15.60 16.35
CA ALA A 297 16.28 15.55 15.46
C ALA A 297 15.96 16.16 14.09
N ASP A 298 16.99 16.67 13.41
CA ASP A 298 16.88 17.17 12.04
C ASP A 298 17.38 16.13 11.04
N LEU A 299 16.46 15.62 10.23
CA LEU A 299 16.68 14.76 9.08
C LEU A 299 16.28 15.44 7.76
N SER A 300 16.10 16.76 7.75
CA SER A 300 15.63 17.49 6.58
C SER A 300 16.54 17.26 5.36
N GLY A 301 15.91 16.99 4.22
CA GLY A 301 16.57 16.70 2.94
C GLY A 301 17.35 15.38 2.88
N ARG A 302 17.30 14.53 3.91
CA ARG A 302 18.10 13.30 3.98
C ARG A 302 17.46 12.15 3.21
N LYS A 303 18.26 11.11 2.95
CA LYS A 303 17.87 9.86 2.27
C LYS A 303 17.82 8.73 3.28
N ILE A 304 16.63 8.22 3.53
CA ILE A 304 16.35 7.13 4.48
C ILE A 304 15.35 6.14 3.87
N GLU A 305 15.37 5.97 2.55
CA GLU A 305 14.50 5.03 1.85
C GLU A 305 14.60 3.61 2.45
N GLY A 306 13.47 2.97 2.65
CA GLY A 306 13.38 1.63 3.26
C GLY A 306 13.81 1.55 4.73
N ALA A 307 14.02 2.67 5.42
CA ALA A 307 14.47 2.64 6.82
C ALA A 307 13.43 1.97 7.74
N PHE A 308 13.91 1.05 8.59
CA PHE A 308 13.09 0.48 9.67
C PHE A 308 13.08 1.42 10.87
N LEU A 309 11.92 2.04 11.09
CA LEU A 309 11.64 3.00 12.15
C LEU A 309 10.44 2.55 13.00
N SER A 310 10.09 1.27 12.95
CA SER A 310 8.97 0.72 13.70
C SER A 310 9.17 0.88 15.21
N PHE A 311 8.10 1.22 15.93
CA PHE A 311 8.10 1.50 17.38
C PHE A 311 9.05 2.62 17.85
N SER A 312 9.53 3.48 16.94
CA SER A 312 10.52 4.52 17.26
C SER A 312 9.92 5.75 17.95
N ARG A 313 10.75 6.50 18.69
CA ARG A 313 10.40 7.82 19.23
C ARG A 313 10.93 8.92 18.31
N LEU A 314 10.03 9.57 17.59
CA LEU A 314 10.31 10.56 16.56
C LEU A 314 9.45 11.82 16.74
N ASN A 315 8.97 12.09 17.96
CA ASN A 315 8.14 13.26 18.24
C ASN A 315 8.91 14.53 17.87
N ARG A 316 8.23 15.49 17.21
CA ARG A 316 8.82 16.77 16.78
C ARG A 316 10.02 16.64 15.83
N ILE A 317 10.26 15.47 15.25
CA ILE A 317 11.35 15.29 14.28
C ILE A 317 11.14 16.21 13.07
N ASP A 318 12.23 16.77 12.56
CA ASP A 318 12.22 17.51 11.31
C ASP A 318 12.62 16.58 10.17
N MET A 319 11.67 16.31 9.29
CA MET A 319 11.82 15.47 8.11
C MET A 319 11.40 16.23 6.84
N ARG A 320 11.45 17.56 6.84
CA ARG A 320 11.11 18.37 5.67
C ARG A 320 11.95 17.93 4.47
N ARG A 321 11.30 17.63 3.34
CA ARG A 321 11.92 17.18 2.09
C ARG A 321 12.80 15.93 2.20
N THR A 322 12.62 15.13 3.24
CA THR A 322 13.32 13.84 3.41
C THR A 322 12.81 12.84 2.37
N LYS A 323 13.68 11.99 1.85
CA LYS A 323 13.32 10.84 1.01
C LYS A 323 13.24 9.60 1.90
N ALA A 324 12.03 9.18 2.19
CA ALA A 324 11.68 8.10 3.11
C ALA A 324 10.66 7.13 2.48
N ASN A 325 10.72 6.97 1.16
CA ASN A 325 9.87 6.03 0.44
C ASN A 325 10.12 4.61 0.97
N PHE A 326 9.05 3.83 1.12
CA PHE A 326 9.04 2.48 1.72
C PHE A 326 9.60 2.39 3.15
N ALA A 327 9.79 3.50 3.86
CA ALA A 327 10.21 3.45 5.25
C ALA A 327 9.07 2.92 6.14
N ASN A 328 9.43 2.17 7.18
CA ASN A 328 8.47 1.59 8.11
C ASN A 328 8.41 2.42 9.41
N PHE A 329 7.39 3.23 9.56
CA PHE A 329 7.05 3.99 10.76
C PHE A 329 5.96 3.34 11.62
N SER A 330 5.63 2.07 11.40
CA SER A 330 4.56 1.40 12.13
C SER A 330 4.80 1.43 13.65
N PHE A 331 3.77 1.78 14.42
CA PHE A 331 3.83 2.04 15.87
C PHE A 331 4.74 3.20 16.32
N ALA A 332 5.30 4.00 15.40
CA ALA A 332 6.18 5.10 15.77
C ALA A 332 5.41 6.27 16.42
N LYS A 333 6.08 6.97 17.32
CA LYS A 333 5.59 8.22 17.91
C LYS A 333 6.11 9.40 17.08
N LEU A 334 5.26 10.00 16.27
CA LEU A 334 5.55 11.06 15.31
C LEU A 334 4.74 12.35 15.59
N ALA A 335 4.28 12.53 16.84
CA ALA A 335 3.44 13.66 17.17
C ALA A 335 4.20 14.97 16.91
N ARG A 336 3.55 15.89 16.16
CA ARG A 336 4.11 17.18 15.73
C ARG A 336 5.38 17.06 14.86
N ALA A 337 5.58 15.95 14.16
CA ALA A 337 6.65 15.84 13.15
C ALA A 337 6.44 16.85 12.01
N ARG A 338 7.54 17.39 11.47
CA ARG A 338 7.53 18.28 10.31
C ARG A 338 7.96 17.51 9.07
N MET A 339 7.03 17.18 8.19
CA MET A 339 7.22 16.33 7.01
C MET A 339 6.87 17.06 5.71
N ASN A 340 6.98 18.40 5.70
CA ASN A 340 6.62 19.22 4.54
C ASN A 340 7.45 18.85 3.32
N GLY A 341 6.76 18.48 2.24
CA GLY A 341 7.38 18.03 0.99
C GLY A 341 8.21 16.73 1.11
N ALA A 342 8.05 15.94 2.17
CA ALA A 342 8.73 14.65 2.30
C ALA A 342 8.23 13.65 1.25
N GLY A 343 9.12 12.79 0.76
CA GLY A 343 8.78 11.60 -0.03
C GLY A 343 8.54 10.41 0.89
N LEU A 344 7.30 9.94 0.95
CA LEU A 344 6.81 8.85 1.79
C LEU A 344 6.00 7.85 0.95
N ALA A 345 6.27 7.76 -0.35
CA ALA A 345 5.57 6.83 -1.23
C ALA A 345 5.84 5.39 -0.80
N GLY A 346 4.79 4.58 -0.67
CA GLY A 346 4.88 3.20 -0.16
C GLY A 346 5.31 3.08 1.30
N ALA A 347 5.38 4.17 2.07
CA ALA A 347 5.76 4.10 3.47
C ALA A 347 4.63 3.50 4.32
N ALA A 348 5.00 2.69 5.31
CA ALA A 348 4.05 2.14 6.28
C ALA A 348 4.08 2.98 7.58
N ALA A 349 2.92 3.25 8.15
CA ALA A 349 2.76 3.93 9.45
C ALA A 349 1.56 3.34 10.22
N VAL A 350 1.38 2.03 10.14
CA VAL A 350 0.31 1.29 10.83
C VAL A 350 0.39 1.56 12.33
N ARG A 351 -0.72 2.01 12.93
CA ARG A 351 -0.80 2.38 14.35
C ARG A 351 0.21 3.43 14.81
N ALA A 352 0.74 4.24 13.89
CA ALA A 352 1.60 5.36 14.25
C ALA A 352 0.79 6.49 14.92
N ASN A 353 1.47 7.28 15.75
CA ASN A 353 0.91 8.51 16.28
C ASN A 353 1.45 9.72 15.51
N LEU A 354 0.65 10.23 14.57
CA LEU A 354 0.93 11.39 13.72
C LEU A 354 0.16 12.63 14.18
N TYR A 355 -0.25 12.69 15.46
CA TYR A 355 -1.02 13.80 16.01
C TYR A 355 -0.36 15.15 15.71
N ARG A 356 -1.09 16.05 15.03
CA ARG A 356 -0.60 17.37 14.60
C ARG A 356 0.69 17.35 13.76
N ALA A 357 0.99 16.25 13.06
CA ALA A 357 2.08 16.26 12.09
C ALA A 357 1.73 17.16 10.89
N ASP A 358 2.74 17.81 10.34
CA ASP A 358 2.60 18.66 9.15
C ASP A 358 3.18 17.94 7.94
N MET A 359 2.31 17.45 7.08
CA MET A 359 2.61 16.72 5.84
C MET A 359 2.20 17.55 4.61
N THR A 360 2.23 18.89 4.73
CA THR A 360 1.91 19.80 3.63
C THR A 360 2.78 19.48 2.41
N ARG A 361 2.13 19.22 1.25
CA ARG A 361 2.78 18.83 -0.02
C ARG A 361 3.65 17.57 0.06
N ALA A 362 3.49 16.72 1.08
CA ALA A 362 4.16 15.43 1.12
C ALA A 362 3.64 14.52 0.00
N ASN A 363 4.47 13.57 -0.43
CA ASN A 363 4.06 12.49 -1.31
C ASN A 363 3.88 11.21 -0.49
N LEU A 364 2.66 10.71 -0.39
CA LEU A 364 2.20 9.55 0.37
C LEU A 364 1.61 8.48 -0.58
N THR A 365 1.87 8.54 -1.89
CA THR A 365 1.24 7.61 -2.83
C THR A 365 1.53 6.17 -2.46
N LEU A 366 0.51 5.30 -2.53
CA LEU A 366 0.61 3.87 -2.19
C LEU A 366 1.05 3.60 -0.73
N GLY A 367 0.99 4.57 0.16
CA GLY A 367 1.34 4.37 1.57
C GLY A 367 0.32 3.51 2.32
N ASP A 368 0.75 2.95 3.46
CA ASP A 368 -0.10 2.17 4.37
C ASP A 368 -0.15 2.82 5.76
N ILE A 369 -1.19 3.61 6.05
CA ILE A 369 -1.36 4.37 7.30
C ILE A 369 -2.68 3.95 7.95
N VAL A 370 -2.75 2.66 8.30
CA VAL A 370 -3.92 2.01 8.91
C VAL A 370 -3.93 2.15 10.43
N ASP A 371 -5.11 2.34 11.02
CA ASP A 371 -5.32 2.38 12.48
C ASP A 371 -4.46 3.45 13.20
N ALA A 372 -4.08 4.51 12.47
CA ALA A 372 -3.18 5.55 12.94
C ALA A 372 -3.94 6.72 13.58
N ASN A 373 -3.28 7.42 14.51
CA ASN A 373 -3.77 8.70 15.03
C ASN A 373 -3.29 9.84 14.15
N LEU A 374 -4.18 10.36 13.31
CA LEU A 374 -3.97 11.48 12.39
C LEU A 374 -4.76 12.73 12.83
N ARG A 375 -5.20 12.82 14.10
CA ARG A 375 -6.01 13.96 14.55
C ARG A 375 -5.23 15.26 14.35
N ARG A 376 -5.89 16.23 13.73
CA ARG A 376 -5.32 17.56 13.42
C ARG A 376 -4.06 17.50 12.54
N VAL A 377 -3.87 16.45 11.75
CA VAL A 377 -2.80 16.39 10.76
C VAL A 377 -3.05 17.41 9.64
N VAL A 378 -1.98 17.94 9.06
CA VAL A 378 -2.06 18.83 7.89
C VAL A 378 -1.58 18.07 6.67
N LEU A 379 -2.49 17.79 5.74
CA LEU A 379 -2.25 17.14 4.45
C LEU A 379 -2.54 18.09 3.28
N PHE A 380 -2.51 19.40 3.53
CA PHE A 380 -2.79 20.44 2.53
C PHE A 380 -1.91 20.26 1.29
N ARG A 381 -2.55 20.12 0.12
CA ARG A 381 -1.87 19.87 -1.17
C ARG A 381 -0.95 18.64 -1.21
N ALA A 382 -1.12 17.67 -0.32
CA ALA A 382 -0.40 16.40 -0.37
C ALA A 382 -0.83 15.56 -1.59
N ASP A 383 0.07 14.72 -2.08
CA ASP A 383 -0.24 13.62 -3.00
C ASP A 383 -0.45 12.35 -2.19
N ALA A 384 -1.69 11.89 -2.08
CA ALA A 384 -2.12 10.74 -1.29
C ALA A 384 -2.97 9.79 -2.14
N ARG A 385 -2.67 9.70 -3.44
CA ARG A 385 -3.33 8.73 -4.34
C ARG A 385 -3.03 7.31 -3.88
N ASP A 386 -4.04 6.46 -3.89
CA ASP A 386 -3.96 5.06 -3.47
C ASP A 386 -3.42 4.88 -2.03
N LEU A 387 -3.53 5.91 -1.19
CA LEU A 387 -3.12 5.85 0.22
C LEU A 387 -4.16 5.04 1.01
N ASN A 388 -3.69 4.07 1.80
CA ASN A 388 -4.55 3.35 2.73
C ASN A 388 -4.60 4.06 4.09
N LEU A 389 -5.78 4.58 4.43
CA LEU A 389 -6.13 5.26 5.69
C LEU A 389 -7.16 4.46 6.51
N THR A 390 -7.32 3.17 6.22
CA THR A 390 -8.35 2.34 6.85
C THR A 390 -8.32 2.47 8.38
N ARG A 391 -9.49 2.71 8.97
CA ARG A 391 -9.69 2.82 10.43
C ARG A 391 -8.90 3.93 11.15
N SER A 392 -8.26 4.83 10.42
CA SER A 392 -7.47 5.90 11.01
C SER A 392 -8.34 7.05 11.53
N ASP A 393 -7.85 7.73 12.57
CA ASP A 393 -8.52 8.86 13.20
C ASP A 393 -8.04 10.18 12.58
N LEU A 394 -8.79 10.73 11.63
CA LEU A 394 -8.51 11.98 10.93
C LEU A 394 -9.33 13.15 11.48
N ARG A 395 -9.83 13.09 12.73
CA ARG A 395 -10.65 14.17 13.27
C ARG A 395 -9.93 15.52 13.22
N ASN A 396 -10.59 16.51 12.65
CA ASN A 396 -10.07 17.87 12.43
C ASN A 396 -8.81 17.92 11.54
N ALA A 397 -8.60 16.94 10.65
CA ALA A 397 -7.52 16.99 9.66
C ALA A 397 -7.77 18.06 8.59
N ASP A 398 -6.70 18.61 8.03
CA ASP A 398 -6.75 19.50 6.86
C ASP A 398 -6.33 18.73 5.60
N LEU A 399 -7.30 18.33 4.78
CA LEU A 399 -7.10 17.60 3.52
C LEU A 399 -7.39 18.52 2.32
N ARG A 400 -7.50 19.84 2.51
CA ARG A 400 -7.87 20.75 1.42
C ARG A 400 -6.86 20.67 0.29
N ARG A 401 -7.37 20.61 -0.95
CA ARG A 401 -6.56 20.56 -2.18
C ARG A 401 -5.59 19.38 -2.27
N SER A 402 -5.75 18.32 -1.47
CA SER A 402 -4.96 17.09 -1.61
C SER A 402 -5.49 16.22 -2.75
N ARG A 403 -4.62 15.38 -3.31
CA ARG A 403 -5.03 14.32 -4.25
C ARG A 403 -5.20 13.02 -3.48
N LEU A 404 -6.41 12.49 -3.42
CA LEU A 404 -6.81 11.26 -2.73
C LEU A 404 -7.46 10.27 -3.71
N ASN A 405 -7.18 10.39 -5.01
CA ASN A 405 -7.73 9.46 -6.00
C ASN A 405 -7.38 8.01 -5.64
N GLY A 406 -8.36 7.10 -5.64
CA GLY A 406 -8.15 5.70 -5.25
C GLY A 406 -7.82 5.47 -3.76
N ALA A 407 -7.82 6.51 -2.92
CA ALA A 407 -7.46 6.36 -1.50
C ALA A 407 -8.51 5.52 -0.75
N THR A 408 -8.04 4.69 0.17
CA THR A 408 -8.91 3.82 0.99
C THR A 408 -9.11 4.44 2.36
N LEU A 409 -10.33 4.88 2.69
CA LEU A 409 -10.72 5.50 3.96
C LEU A 409 -11.77 4.67 4.72
N ILE A 410 -11.81 3.37 4.47
CA ILE A 410 -12.79 2.45 5.06
C ILE A 410 -12.78 2.58 6.59
N ASN A 411 -13.96 2.76 7.19
CA ASN A 411 -14.13 2.86 8.64
C ASN A 411 -13.28 3.97 9.33
N ALA A 412 -12.77 4.96 8.58
CA ALA A 412 -12.01 6.09 9.14
C ALA A 412 -12.91 7.09 9.89
N ASP A 413 -12.37 7.80 10.87
CA ASP A 413 -13.06 8.90 11.57
C ASP A 413 -12.69 10.26 10.96
N LEU A 414 -13.61 10.83 10.17
CA LEU A 414 -13.42 12.07 9.40
C LEU A 414 -14.14 13.27 10.04
N ARG A 415 -14.63 13.18 11.28
CA ARG A 415 -15.40 14.27 11.90
C ARG A 415 -14.56 15.55 12.03
N GLY A 416 -15.07 16.65 11.48
CA GLY A 416 -14.38 17.95 11.42
C GLY A 416 -13.21 18.01 10.42
N ALA A 417 -12.95 16.95 9.64
CA ALA A 417 -11.95 17.01 8.57
C ALA A 417 -12.44 17.91 7.43
N ARG A 418 -11.50 18.60 6.76
CA ARG A 418 -11.80 19.57 5.69
C ARG A 418 -11.30 19.07 4.35
N PHE A 419 -12.19 18.94 3.37
CA PHE A 419 -11.90 18.40 2.04
C PHE A 419 -12.05 19.40 0.88
N ALA A 420 -12.30 20.69 1.15
CA ALA A 420 -12.51 21.68 0.08
C ALA A 420 -11.37 21.67 -0.97
N GLY A 421 -11.74 21.44 -2.23
CA GLY A 421 -10.85 21.31 -3.38
C GLY A 421 -10.02 20.02 -3.43
N ALA A 422 -10.24 19.07 -2.52
CA ALA A 422 -9.60 17.75 -2.58
C ALA A 422 -10.19 16.90 -3.70
N ASP A 423 -9.39 16.00 -4.23
CA ASP A 423 -9.81 15.05 -5.25
C ASP A 423 -9.93 13.65 -4.66
N LEU A 424 -11.17 13.18 -4.46
CA LEU A 424 -11.52 11.88 -3.89
C LEU A 424 -12.01 10.91 -4.97
N SER A 425 -11.74 11.18 -6.26
CA SER A 425 -12.24 10.30 -7.33
C SER A 425 -11.79 8.86 -7.11
N GLU A 426 -12.70 7.90 -7.24
CA GLU A 426 -12.43 6.46 -7.02
C GLU A 426 -11.99 6.09 -5.59
N ALA A 427 -12.03 7.03 -4.63
CA ALA A 427 -11.73 6.75 -3.23
C ALA A 427 -12.83 5.87 -2.59
N VAL A 428 -12.45 5.09 -1.58
CA VAL A 428 -13.36 4.18 -0.87
C VAL A 428 -13.59 4.66 0.56
N LEU A 429 -14.75 5.24 0.85
CA LEU A 429 -15.14 5.73 2.18
C LEU A 429 -16.10 4.80 2.93
N ALA A 430 -16.34 3.57 2.44
CA ALA A 430 -17.29 2.63 3.05
C ALA A 430 -17.15 2.54 4.59
N GLY A 431 -18.23 2.81 5.32
CA GLY A 431 -18.28 2.81 6.79
C GLY A 431 -17.55 3.98 7.49
N ALA A 432 -16.98 4.93 6.76
CA ALA A 432 -16.33 6.10 7.36
C ALA A 432 -17.33 6.98 8.12
N ARG A 433 -16.87 7.61 9.20
CA ARG A 433 -17.67 8.55 9.99
C ARG A 433 -17.39 9.98 9.56
N ALA A 434 -18.30 10.58 8.80
CA ALA A 434 -18.25 11.97 8.40
C ALA A 434 -19.47 12.74 8.93
N HIS A 435 -19.36 14.06 9.04
CA HIS A 435 -20.52 14.93 9.29
C HIS A 435 -21.13 15.33 7.94
N ALA A 436 -22.39 15.80 7.95
CA ALA A 436 -23.01 16.37 6.75
C ALA A 436 -22.11 17.50 6.20
N GLY A 437 -21.88 17.48 4.89
CA GLY A 437 -21.04 18.46 4.20
C GLY A 437 -19.53 18.30 4.38
N ALA A 438 -19.05 17.22 5.02
CA ALA A 438 -17.60 17.01 5.20
C ALA A 438 -16.82 17.04 3.87
N THR A 439 -17.43 16.53 2.80
CA THR A 439 -16.87 16.45 1.45
C THR A 439 -17.28 17.62 0.55
N ASP A 440 -17.85 18.70 1.10
CA ASP A 440 -18.29 19.84 0.30
C ASP A 440 -17.11 20.50 -0.44
N GLY A 441 -17.30 20.72 -1.73
CA GLY A 441 -16.27 21.24 -2.63
C GLY A 441 -15.15 20.25 -2.95
N ALA A 442 -15.28 18.96 -2.61
CA ALA A 442 -14.39 17.91 -3.08
C ALA A 442 -14.89 17.32 -4.41
N LYS A 443 -13.98 16.82 -5.25
CA LYS A 443 -14.32 16.02 -6.43
C LYS A 443 -14.60 14.58 -5.99
N LEU A 444 -15.79 14.06 -6.32
CA LEU A 444 -16.28 12.75 -5.85
C LEU A 444 -16.57 11.77 -6.99
N CYS A 445 -15.87 11.85 -8.12
CA CYS A 445 -16.17 11.00 -9.28
C CYS A 445 -15.93 9.51 -8.96
N ASN A 446 -16.94 8.66 -9.13
CA ASN A 446 -16.87 7.23 -8.81
C ASN A 446 -16.41 6.90 -7.37
N THR A 447 -16.60 7.83 -6.43
CA THR A 447 -16.23 7.64 -5.03
C THR A 447 -17.22 6.72 -4.33
N VAL A 448 -16.76 5.68 -3.63
CA VAL A 448 -17.62 4.89 -2.75
C VAL A 448 -17.87 5.69 -1.47
N MET A 449 -19.11 6.09 -1.24
CA MET A 449 -19.54 6.88 -0.10
C MET A 449 -19.64 6.04 1.18
N PRO A 450 -19.74 6.67 2.38
CA PRO A 450 -19.83 5.93 3.64
C PRO A 450 -20.92 4.87 3.75
N ASP A 451 -22.05 5.07 3.09
CA ASP A 451 -23.17 4.13 3.04
C ASP A 451 -23.01 3.04 1.96
N GLY A 452 -21.93 3.07 1.18
CA GLY A 452 -21.67 2.15 0.07
C GLY A 452 -22.21 2.61 -1.28
N SER A 453 -22.94 3.74 -1.35
CA SER A 453 -23.38 4.33 -2.62
C SER A 453 -22.20 4.91 -3.42
N ILE A 454 -22.41 5.21 -4.71
CA ILE A 454 -21.41 5.88 -5.54
C ILE A 454 -21.72 7.38 -5.66
N GLY A 455 -20.76 8.21 -5.26
CA GLY A 455 -20.75 9.64 -5.55
C GLY A 455 -20.42 9.88 -7.02
N ASN A 456 -21.17 10.79 -7.66
CA ASN A 456 -20.98 11.24 -9.05
C ASN A 456 -20.52 10.11 -10.01
N PRO A 457 -21.37 9.08 -10.24
CA PRO A 457 -21.00 7.94 -11.07
C PRO A 457 -20.80 8.36 -12.52
N GLN A 458 -19.60 8.15 -13.08
CA GLN A 458 -19.27 8.48 -14.47
C GLN A 458 -18.45 7.37 -15.14
N PRO A 459 -18.55 7.18 -16.47
CA PRO A 459 -17.72 6.21 -17.19
C PRO A 459 -16.22 6.46 -17.06
N SER A 460 -15.81 7.72 -16.84
CA SER A 460 -14.41 8.09 -16.63
C SER A 460 -14.30 9.39 -15.84
N CYS A 461 -13.35 9.45 -14.91
CA CYS A 461 -13.06 10.66 -14.15
C CYS A 461 -12.09 11.60 -14.90
N GLY A 462 -12.55 12.17 -16.02
CA GLY A 462 -11.81 13.21 -16.74
C GLY A 462 -11.60 14.50 -15.92
N PRO A 463 -10.68 15.39 -16.34
CA PRO A 463 -10.69 16.76 -15.85
C PRO A 463 -11.95 17.48 -16.34
N SER A 464 -12.69 18.09 -15.41
CA SER A 464 -13.79 19.03 -15.67
C SER A 464 -13.28 20.37 -16.17
#